data_AF-A0A6P6QZD6-F1
#
_entry.id   AF-A0A6P6QZD6-F1
#
_cell.length_a   1.000
_cell.length_b   1.000
_cell.length_c   1.000
_cell.angle_alpha   90.00
_cell.angle_beta   90.00
_cell.angle_gamma   90.00
#
_symmetry.space_group_name_H-M   'P 1'
#
loop_
_entity.id
_entity.type
_entity.pdbx_description
1 polymer ?
#
loop_
_entity_poly.entity_id
_entity_poly.type
_entity_poly.pdbx_seq_one_letter_code
_entity_poly.pdbx_strand_id
1 'polypeptide(L)'
;MAEHTVEQGKEEEKEKHISIQRGNFAIERKHAAVDVQEPPKAQEDTEIGDMEPQMVKDLRTAVGWLRNNCHSFRGFVQEPSYLDLEKEDQEEALLKLDRAGRKDDLELAKEPFMFRFQFQQDMEVFLFKCHDERDLRINSMCMEF
;
A
#
# COMPACT_ATOMS: atom_id res chain seq x y z
N MET A 1 15.40 3.12 80.22
CA MET A 1 14.16 3.52 79.53
C MET A 1 14.07 2.61 78.31
N ALA A 2 13.37 1.49 78.47
CA ALA A 2 12.06 1.20 77.85
C ALA A 2 12.22 1.04 76.32
N GLU A 3 12.28 -0.17 75.74
CA GLU A 3 11.26 -1.22 75.58
C GLU A 3 10.72 -1.26 74.13
N HIS A 4 10.46 -2.48 73.62
CA HIS A 4 9.60 -2.86 72.49
C HIS A 4 10.15 -2.92 71.03
N THR A 5 10.74 -4.07 70.73
CA THR A 5 10.35 -5.14 69.77
C THR A 5 9.12 -5.01 68.82
N VAL A 6 9.22 -5.74 67.68
CA VAL A 6 8.19 -6.34 66.77
C VAL A 6 7.37 -5.37 65.86
N GLU A 7 6.90 -5.65 64.63
CA GLU A 7 6.47 -6.90 63.94
C GLU A 7 6.56 -6.86 62.39
N GLN A 8 6.64 -8.07 61.84
CA GLN A 8 6.41 -8.45 60.44
C GLN A 8 4.90 -8.54 60.13
N GLY A 9 4.53 -8.43 58.85
CA GLY A 9 3.24 -8.86 58.27
C GLY A 9 3.12 -8.24 56.88
N LYS A 10 3.06 -8.91 55.72
CA LYS A 10 2.45 -10.16 55.24
C LYS A 10 0.93 -10.08 55.07
N GLU A 11 0.50 -9.83 53.83
CA GLU A 11 -0.80 -10.17 53.19
C GLU A 11 -0.58 -9.82 51.70
N GLU A 12 -0.45 -10.73 50.72
CA GLU A 12 -1.21 -11.93 50.36
C GLU A 12 -2.70 -11.65 50.12
N GLU A 13 -3.03 -11.09 48.96
CA GLU A 13 -4.38 -11.22 48.39
C GLU A 13 -4.37 -12.28 47.29
N LYS A 14 -5.26 -13.25 47.51
CA LYS A 14 -5.39 -14.54 46.85
C LYS A 14 -6.41 -14.53 45.72
N GLU A 15 -6.17 -15.47 44.81
CA GLU A 15 -7.15 -16.33 44.13
C GLU A 15 -8.39 -15.69 43.51
N LYS A 16 -8.49 -15.79 42.17
CA LYS A 16 -9.64 -16.50 41.58
C LYS A 16 -9.21 -17.59 40.62
N HIS A 17 -9.18 -18.76 41.20
CA HIS A 17 -9.15 -20.09 40.62
C HIS A 17 -10.38 -20.29 39.71
N ILE A 18 -10.18 -20.63 38.43
CA ILE A 18 -11.23 -21.24 37.61
C ILE A 18 -10.67 -22.56 37.10
N SER A 19 -11.06 -23.63 37.80
CA SER A 19 -10.88 -25.02 37.40
C SER A 19 -12.03 -25.44 36.48
N ILE A 20 -11.74 -25.95 35.28
CA ILE A 20 -12.64 -26.90 34.59
C ILE A 20 -11.83 -28.07 34.02
N GLN A 21 -11.75 -29.08 34.88
CA GLN A 21 -11.75 -30.54 34.69
C GLN A 21 -11.35 -31.14 33.33
N ARG A 22 -10.20 -31.82 33.38
CA ARG A 22 -9.81 -32.97 32.53
C ARG A 22 -10.79 -34.13 32.74
N GLY A 23 -11.58 -34.45 31.73
CA GLY A 23 -12.25 -35.74 31.60
C GLY A 23 -11.45 -36.66 30.67
N ASN A 24 -10.80 -37.69 31.23
CA ASN A 24 -10.32 -38.83 30.47
C ASN A 24 -11.53 -39.72 30.16
N PHE A 25 -11.77 -40.12 28.90
CA PHE A 25 -12.36 -41.44 28.64
C PHE A 25 -12.16 -41.92 27.18
N ALA A 26 -11.68 -43.17 27.09
CA ALA A 26 -11.75 -44.13 25.99
C ALA A 26 -11.05 -43.83 24.65
N ILE A 27 -9.87 -44.45 24.49
CA ILE A 27 -9.37 -44.92 23.20
C ILE A 27 -10.21 -46.14 22.81
N GLU A 28 -10.95 -46.08 21.71
CA GLU A 28 -11.39 -47.28 21.00
C GLU A 28 -10.83 -47.26 19.57
N ARG A 29 -9.80 -48.07 19.35
CA ARG A 29 -9.30 -48.44 18.03
C ARG A 29 -10.36 -49.30 17.35
N LYS A 30 -10.87 -48.85 16.20
CA LYS A 30 -11.38 -49.75 15.15
C LYS A 30 -10.81 -49.31 13.81
N HIS A 31 -10.01 -50.19 13.21
CA HIS A 31 -9.53 -50.08 11.84
C HIS A 31 -10.67 -50.45 10.88
N ALA A 32 -10.94 -49.60 9.89
CA ALA A 32 -11.56 -49.98 8.62
C ALA A 32 -11.18 -48.94 7.55
N ALA A 33 -10.85 -49.44 6.36
CA ALA A 33 -10.18 -48.74 5.26
C ALA A 33 -11.15 -47.94 4.35
N VAL A 34 -10.56 -47.20 3.39
CA VAL A 34 -11.18 -46.54 2.21
C VAL A 34 -11.82 -45.18 2.58
N ASP A 35 -11.45 -44.02 2.03
CA ASP A 35 -11.25 -43.64 0.62
C ASP A 35 -10.36 -42.38 0.52
N VAL A 36 -9.82 -42.12 -0.66
CA VAL A 36 -8.99 -40.95 -1.01
C VAL A 36 -9.76 -39.66 -0.79
N GLN A 37 -9.18 -38.69 -0.07
CA GLN A 37 -9.43 -37.27 -0.34
C GLN A 37 -8.26 -36.40 0.14
N GLU A 38 -7.57 -35.87 -0.86
CA GLU A 38 -6.57 -34.81 -0.82
C GLU A 38 -7.11 -33.57 -0.07
N PRO A 39 -6.28 -32.83 0.69
CA PRO A 39 -6.76 -31.71 1.51
C PRO A 39 -7.39 -30.62 0.63
N PRO A 40 -8.51 -30.00 1.04
CA PRO A 40 -8.93 -28.76 0.42
C PRO A 40 -7.85 -27.74 0.74
N LYS A 41 -7.08 -27.34 -0.28
CA LYS A 41 -6.33 -26.11 -0.26
C LYS A 41 -7.33 -25.02 0.08
N ALA A 42 -7.20 -24.42 1.25
CA ALA A 42 -7.82 -23.14 1.53
C ALA A 42 -7.28 -22.20 0.45
N GLN A 43 -8.08 -22.01 -0.60
CA GLN A 43 -7.93 -20.91 -1.52
C GLN A 43 -8.14 -19.68 -0.65
N GLU A 44 -7.03 -19.07 -0.27
CA GLU A 44 -7.02 -17.66 0.07
C GLU A 44 -7.42 -16.96 -1.24
N ASP A 45 -8.73 -16.82 -1.43
CA ASP A 45 -9.29 -15.82 -2.34
C ASP A 45 -8.87 -14.48 -1.74
N THR A 46 -7.65 -14.08 -2.06
CA THR A 46 -7.23 -12.70 -1.86
C THR A 46 -8.13 -11.91 -2.80
N GLU A 47 -9.20 -11.38 -2.24
CA GLU A 47 -9.94 -10.24 -2.75
C GLU A 47 -8.92 -9.10 -2.92
N ILE A 48 -8.15 -9.13 -4.02
CA ILE A 48 -7.41 -7.98 -4.53
C ILE A 48 -8.46 -7.10 -5.16
N GLY A 49 -9.30 -6.51 -4.30
CA GLY A 49 -10.31 -5.55 -4.71
C GLY A 49 -9.58 -4.36 -5.30
N ASP A 50 -9.67 -4.22 -6.62
CA ASP A 50 -9.97 -3.01 -7.43
C ASP A 50 -9.47 -1.63 -6.93
N MET A 51 -8.44 -1.59 -6.07
CA MET A 51 -7.87 -0.37 -5.55
C MET A 51 -6.81 0.10 -6.53
N GLU A 52 -7.23 0.98 -7.43
CA GLU A 52 -6.32 1.78 -8.24
C GLU A 52 -5.23 2.40 -7.33
N PRO A 53 -3.93 2.23 -7.65
CA PRO A 53 -2.83 2.73 -6.84
C PRO A 53 -2.95 4.24 -6.59
N GLN A 54 -2.57 4.72 -5.40
CA GLN A 54 -2.70 6.14 -5.04
C GLN A 54 -2.03 7.06 -6.07
N MET A 55 -0.86 6.67 -6.58
CA MET A 55 -0.15 7.43 -7.60
C MET A 55 -1.01 7.64 -8.87
N VAL A 56 -1.81 6.65 -9.27
CA VAL A 56 -2.68 6.78 -10.46
C VAL A 56 -3.86 7.72 -10.17
N LYS A 57 -4.41 7.69 -8.96
CA LYS A 57 -5.44 8.66 -8.52
C LYS A 57 -4.89 10.09 -8.54
N ASP A 58 -3.68 10.28 -8.04
CA ASP A 58 -2.98 11.57 -8.05
C ASP A 58 -2.71 12.03 -9.48
N LEU A 59 -2.27 11.11 -10.35
CA LEU A 59 -2.04 11.36 -11.78
C LEU A 59 -3.30 11.88 -12.48
N ARG A 60 -4.44 11.18 -12.31
CA ARG A 60 -5.72 11.58 -12.89
C ARG A 60 -6.19 12.94 -12.36
N THR A 61 -5.99 13.18 -11.07
CA THR A 61 -6.34 14.45 -10.43
C THR A 61 -5.50 15.60 -11.02
N ALA A 62 -4.20 15.39 -11.19
CA ALA A 62 -3.30 16.37 -11.77
C ALA A 62 -3.60 16.63 -13.26
N VAL A 63 -3.93 15.60 -14.04
CA VAL A 63 -4.39 15.76 -15.44
C VAL A 63 -5.70 16.55 -15.50
N GLY A 64 -6.66 16.25 -14.62
CA GLY A 64 -7.90 17.02 -14.53
C GLY A 64 -7.64 18.50 -14.24
N TRP A 65 -6.71 18.80 -13.34
CA TRP A 65 -6.30 20.17 -13.07
C TRP A 65 -5.59 20.81 -14.27
N LEU A 66 -4.65 20.11 -14.90
CA LEU A 66 -3.92 20.58 -16.08
C LEU A 66 -4.89 20.98 -17.20
N ARG A 67 -5.83 20.11 -17.55
CA ARG A 67 -6.82 20.36 -18.62
C ARG A 67 -7.71 21.57 -18.32
N ASN A 68 -8.09 21.78 -17.06
CA ASN A 68 -8.89 22.93 -16.64
C ASN A 68 -8.11 24.25 -16.63
N ASN A 69 -6.77 24.19 -16.56
CA ASN A 69 -5.90 25.36 -16.43
C ASN A 69 -4.92 25.49 -17.61
N CYS A 70 -5.14 24.76 -18.71
CA CYS A 70 -4.17 24.64 -19.82
C CYS A 70 -3.82 26.00 -20.44
N HIS A 71 -4.76 26.93 -20.44
CA HIS A 71 -4.61 28.31 -20.93
C HIS A 71 -3.67 29.18 -20.08
N SER A 72 -3.27 28.72 -18.89
CA SER A 72 -2.33 29.43 -18.01
C SER A 72 -0.87 29.15 -18.36
N PHE A 73 -0.59 28.11 -19.16
CA PHE A 73 0.76 27.76 -19.58
C PHE A 73 1.13 28.47 -20.88
N ARG A 74 2.42 28.82 -21.00
CA ARG A 74 2.95 29.47 -22.20
C ARG A 74 3.28 28.47 -23.30
N GLY A 75 3.76 27.30 -22.90
CA GLY A 75 4.23 26.25 -23.78
C GLY A 75 3.30 25.05 -23.80
N PHE A 76 3.67 24.09 -24.66
CA PHE A 76 3.00 22.80 -24.71
C PHE A 76 3.33 21.96 -23.47
N VAL A 77 2.31 21.25 -22.99
CA VAL A 77 2.43 20.26 -21.92
C VAL A 77 1.96 18.91 -22.45
N GLN A 78 2.81 17.90 -22.38
CA GLN A 78 2.46 16.52 -22.69
C GLN A 78 1.93 15.84 -21.43
N GLU A 79 0.76 15.23 -21.56
CA GLU A 79 0.17 14.41 -20.51
C GLU A 79 0.88 13.04 -20.40
N PRO A 80 0.82 12.39 -19.23
CA PRO A 80 1.35 11.05 -19.02
C PRO A 80 0.69 10.03 -19.96
N SER A 81 1.50 9.30 -20.73
CA SER A 81 1.02 8.31 -21.71
C SER A 81 0.27 7.14 -21.06
N TYR A 82 0.51 6.86 -19.77
CA TYR A 82 -0.19 5.84 -19.00
C TYR A 82 -1.71 5.90 -19.14
N LEU A 83 -2.30 7.10 -19.24
CA LEU A 83 -3.75 7.26 -19.34
C LEU A 83 -4.32 6.84 -20.70
N ASP A 84 -3.48 6.79 -21.73
CA ASP A 84 -3.85 6.39 -23.08
C ASP A 84 -3.57 4.90 -23.35
N LEU A 85 -2.90 4.20 -22.42
CA LEU A 85 -2.60 2.77 -22.51
C LEU A 85 -3.85 1.92 -22.33
N GLU A 86 -3.84 0.73 -22.95
CA GLU A 86 -4.83 -0.31 -22.67
C GLU A 86 -4.66 -0.89 -21.26
N LYS A 87 -5.70 -1.55 -20.74
CA LYS A 87 -5.70 -2.05 -19.36
C LYS A 87 -4.53 -2.99 -19.06
N GLU A 88 -4.21 -3.89 -19.99
CA GLU A 88 -3.10 -4.85 -19.86
C GLU A 88 -1.74 -4.13 -19.76
N ASP A 89 -1.53 -3.10 -20.59
CA ASP A 89 -0.33 -2.28 -20.58
C ASP A 89 -0.24 -1.39 -19.33
N GLN A 90 -1.37 -0.91 -18.81
CA GLN A 90 -1.43 -0.18 -17.54
C GLN A 90 -1.00 -1.07 -16.37
N GLU A 91 -1.50 -2.30 -16.30
CA GLU A 91 -1.08 -3.29 -15.30
C GLU A 91 0.41 -3.60 -15.41
N GLU A 92 0.92 -3.76 -16.65
CA GLU A 92 2.35 -3.99 -16.89
C GLU A 92 3.23 -2.80 -16.45
N ALA A 93 2.81 -1.56 -16.75
CA ALA A 93 3.52 -0.35 -16.35
C ALA A 93 3.61 -0.22 -14.82
N LEU A 94 2.52 -0.54 -14.12
CA LEU A 94 2.50 -0.56 -12.65
C LEU A 94 3.41 -1.66 -12.08
N LEU A 95 3.39 -2.86 -12.67
CA LEU A 95 4.27 -3.95 -12.25
C LEU A 95 5.75 -3.62 -12.49
N LYS A 96 6.09 -2.97 -13.60
CA LYS A 96 7.46 -2.50 -13.88
C LYS A 96 7.91 -1.48 -12.85
N LEU A 97 7.02 -0.56 -12.45
CA LEU A 97 7.31 0.45 -11.44
C LEU A 97 7.54 -0.18 -10.05
N ASP A 98 6.70 -1.13 -9.65
CA ASP A 98 6.81 -1.83 -8.36
C ASP A 98 8.10 -2.68 -8.27
N ARG A 99 8.47 -3.33 -9.38
CA ARG A 99 9.65 -4.22 -9.45
C ARG A 99 10.97 -3.48 -9.67
N ALA A 100 10.93 -2.18 -9.95
CA ALA A 100 12.13 -1.40 -10.24
C ALA A 100 13.03 -1.26 -8.99
N GLY A 101 14.02 -2.16 -8.87
CA GLY A 101 14.94 -2.18 -7.72
C GLY A 101 16.17 -1.28 -7.87
N ARG A 102 16.59 -0.97 -9.10
CA ARG A 102 17.71 -0.06 -9.38
C ARG A 102 17.18 1.32 -9.76
N LYS A 103 17.96 2.35 -9.43
CA LYS A 103 17.60 3.74 -9.70
C LYS A 103 17.30 3.98 -11.19
N ASP A 104 18.15 3.48 -12.09
CA ASP A 104 17.97 3.70 -13.53
C ASP A 104 16.72 3.00 -14.06
N ASP A 105 16.44 1.78 -13.58
CA ASP A 105 15.22 1.05 -13.92
C ASP A 105 13.97 1.78 -13.39
N LEU A 106 14.06 2.41 -12.22
CA LEU A 106 12.98 3.18 -11.62
C LEU A 106 12.66 4.45 -12.43
N GLU A 107 13.68 5.16 -12.91
CA GLU A 107 13.47 6.34 -13.76
C GLU A 107 12.81 5.95 -15.10
N LEU A 108 13.22 4.83 -15.69
CA LEU A 108 12.56 4.28 -16.88
C LEU A 108 11.12 3.84 -16.60
N ALA A 109 10.87 3.19 -15.46
CA ALA A 109 9.53 2.74 -15.10
C ALA A 109 8.56 3.89 -14.78
N LYS A 110 9.07 5.08 -14.42
CA LYS A 110 8.27 6.30 -14.23
C LYS A 110 7.87 6.98 -15.54
N GLU A 111 8.52 6.66 -16.66
CA GLU A 111 8.35 7.32 -17.95
C GLU A 111 6.88 7.42 -18.40
N PRO A 112 6.04 6.37 -18.29
CA PRO A 112 4.62 6.45 -18.65
C PRO A 112 3.79 7.37 -17.75
N PHE A 113 4.28 7.65 -16.54
CA PHE A 113 3.59 8.42 -15.50
C PHE A 113 4.05 9.88 -15.44
N MET A 114 4.77 10.36 -16.46
CA MET A 114 5.48 11.63 -16.43
C MET A 114 4.77 12.72 -17.24
N PHE A 115 4.58 13.89 -16.63
CA PHE A 115 4.22 15.12 -17.33
C PHE A 115 5.45 15.74 -17.97
N ARG A 116 5.36 16.20 -19.22
CA ARG A 116 6.49 16.83 -19.91
C ARG A 116 6.16 18.25 -20.31
N PHE A 117 6.95 19.20 -19.85
CA PHE A 117 6.73 20.63 -20.06
C PHE A 117 7.73 21.20 -21.05
N GLN A 118 7.28 22.06 -21.95
CA GLN A 118 8.18 22.79 -22.84
C GLN A 118 9.01 23.84 -22.10
N PHE A 119 8.43 24.49 -21.10
CA PHE A 119 9.10 25.53 -20.32
C PHE A 119 9.16 25.15 -18.85
N GLN A 120 10.32 25.38 -18.24
CA GLN A 120 10.52 25.14 -16.81
C GLN A 120 9.57 25.97 -15.95
N GLN A 121 9.28 27.21 -16.33
CA GLN A 121 8.37 28.07 -15.57
C GLN A 121 6.94 27.50 -15.53
N ASP A 122 6.48 26.89 -16.62
CA ASP A 122 5.18 26.23 -16.67
C ASP A 122 5.15 25.00 -15.75
N MET A 123 6.25 24.23 -15.73
CA MET A 123 6.42 23.10 -14.81
C MET A 123 6.40 23.54 -13.34
N GLU A 124 7.08 24.63 -12.99
CA GLU A 124 7.12 25.16 -11.62
C GLU A 124 5.73 25.59 -11.14
N VAL A 125 4.95 26.26 -12.00
CA VAL A 125 3.55 26.62 -11.70
C VAL A 125 2.71 25.38 -11.47
N PHE A 126 2.86 24.36 -12.32
CA PHE A 126 2.14 23.10 -12.17
C PHE A 126 2.52 22.36 -10.89
N LEU A 127 3.81 22.25 -10.56
CA LEU A 127 4.28 21.59 -9.34
C LEU A 127 3.79 22.32 -8.09
N PHE A 128 3.84 23.66 -8.06
CA PHE A 128 3.29 24.42 -6.95
C PHE A 128 1.81 24.11 -6.73
N LYS A 129 1.02 24.03 -7.81
CA LYS A 129 -0.42 23.77 -7.72
C LYS A 129 -0.75 22.32 -7.39
N CYS A 130 -0.04 21.36 -7.95
CA CYS A 130 -0.38 19.95 -7.78
C CYS A 130 0.37 19.29 -6.61
N HIS A 131 1.67 19.52 -6.48
CA HIS A 131 2.47 18.94 -5.40
C HIS A 131 2.31 19.76 -4.11
N ASP A 132 2.57 21.07 -4.14
CA ASP A 132 2.66 21.84 -2.89
C ASP A 132 1.29 22.21 -2.29
N GLU A 133 0.31 22.58 -3.12
CA GLU A 133 -1.03 22.96 -2.62
C GLU A 133 -1.98 21.76 -2.40
N ARG A 134 -1.74 20.63 -3.08
CA ARG A 134 -2.68 19.50 -3.13
C ARG A 134 -2.06 18.17 -2.69
N ASP A 135 -0.78 18.16 -2.33
CA ASP A 135 -0.02 16.99 -1.90
C ASP A 135 -0.06 15.81 -2.91
N LEU A 136 -0.19 16.10 -4.22
CA LEU A 136 -0.24 15.07 -5.25
C LEU A 136 1.15 14.52 -5.56
N ARG A 137 1.30 13.19 -5.60
CA ARG A 137 2.55 12.51 -5.96
C ARG A 137 2.64 12.29 -7.46
N ILE A 138 3.29 13.23 -8.15
CA ILE A 138 3.39 13.24 -9.61
C ILE A 138 4.84 13.37 -10.08
N ASN A 139 5.12 12.82 -11.27
CA ASN A 139 6.42 12.92 -11.91
C ASN A 139 6.36 13.93 -13.04
N SER A 140 7.31 14.85 -13.09
CA SER A 140 7.36 15.91 -14.11
C SER A 140 8.80 16.11 -14.60
N MET A 141 8.95 16.50 -15.85
CA MET A 141 10.23 16.97 -16.39
C MET A 141 10.05 18.10 -17.40
N CYS A 142 11.10 18.90 -17.58
CA CYS A 142 11.20 19.83 -18.69
C CYS A 142 11.79 19.12 -19.91
N MET A 143 11.26 19.39 -21.09
CA MET A 143 11.83 18.95 -22.35
C MET A 143 13.04 19.82 -22.68
N GLU A 144 14.17 19.20 -23.00
CA GLU A 144 15.34 19.90 -23.53
C GLU A 144 15.18 20.02 -25.06
N PHE A 145 15.24 21.25 -25.58
CA PHE A 145 15.15 21.57 -27.01
C PHE A 145 16.37 22.34 -27.47
#